data_AF-A0A7S2U1B0-F1
#
_entry.id   AF-A0A7S2U1B0-F1
#
_cell.length_a   1.000
_cell.length_b   1.000
_cell.length_c   1.000
_cell.angle_alpha   90.00
_cell.angle_beta   90.00
_cell.angle_gamma   90.00
#
_symmetry.space_group_name_H-M   'P 1'
#
loop_
_entity.id
_entity.type
_entity.pdbx_description
1 polymer ?
#
loop_
_entity_poly.entity_id
_entity_poly.type
_entity_poly.pdbx_seq_one_letter_code
_entity_poly.pdbx_strand_id
1 'polypeptide(L)'
;GMVISFSHFLPRREVILGYHASKLVRRKVRWNFSKIAGSAHLDPQIRAVGSSLHIYGHSHRNVTATIDGVHYTSAQMGYPRERAAGQCHFDGFKLVWDESAA
;
A
#
# COMPACT_ATOMS: atom_id res chain seq x y z
N GLY A 1 -3.87 18.03 14.19
CA GLY A 1 -2.62 18.03 13.42
C GLY A 1 -2.62 16.85 12.47
N MET A 2 -1.78 16.86 11.43
CA MET A 2 -1.63 15.70 10.55
C MET A 2 -1.04 14.52 11.32
N VAL A 3 -1.63 13.33 11.17
CA VAL A 3 -1.09 12.09 11.75
C VAL A 3 -0.62 11.17 10.63
N ILE A 4 0.68 10.93 10.58
CA ILE A 4 1.31 9.97 9.66
C ILE A 4 1.53 8.66 10.42
N SER A 5 1.01 7.56 9.91
CA SER A 5 1.18 6.23 10.50
C SER A 5 1.79 5.26 9.49
N PHE A 6 2.32 4.14 9.97
CA PHE A 6 2.93 3.14 9.11
C PHE A 6 2.73 1.72 9.62
N SER A 7 2.72 0.76 8.70
CA SER A 7 2.77 -0.67 9.00
C SER A 7 3.49 -1.41 7.88
N HIS A 8 4.08 -2.58 8.15
CA HIS A 8 4.66 -3.36 7.04
C HIS A 8 3.58 -4.00 6.17
N PHE A 9 2.54 -4.54 6.81
CA PHE A 9 1.48 -5.30 6.17
C PHE A 9 0.34 -4.43 5.62
N LEU A 10 -0.45 -4.98 4.70
CA LEU A 10 -1.52 -4.21 4.06
C LEU A 10 -2.68 -3.98 5.05
N PRO A 11 -3.14 -2.72 5.21
CA PRO A 11 -4.22 -2.41 6.14
C PRO A 11 -5.61 -2.72 5.58
N ARG A 12 -5.74 -2.79 4.25
CA ARG A 12 -7.02 -2.93 3.53
C ARG A 12 -6.87 -3.84 2.31
N ARG A 13 -7.98 -4.44 1.85
CA ARG A 13 -7.97 -5.36 0.71
C ARG A 13 -7.89 -4.62 -0.63
N GLU A 14 -8.43 -3.42 -0.65
CA GLU A 14 -8.49 -2.48 -1.78
C GLU A 14 -7.08 -2.08 -2.25
N VAL A 15 -6.09 -2.11 -1.34
CA VAL A 15 -4.69 -1.83 -1.64
C VAL A 15 -3.87 -3.08 -2.01
N ILE A 16 -4.44 -4.29 -1.96
CA ILE A 16 -3.74 -5.53 -2.36
C ILE A 16 -3.51 -5.58 -3.87
N LEU A 17 -4.50 -5.16 -4.65
CA LEU A 17 -4.44 -5.18 -6.11
C LEU A 17 -4.60 -3.79 -6.73
N GLY A 18 -4.82 -2.77 -5.91
CA GLY A 18 -5.28 -1.44 -6.35
C GLY A 18 -6.79 -1.42 -6.58
N TYR A 19 -7.39 -0.25 -6.35
CA TYR A 19 -8.83 0.01 -6.46
C TYR A 19 -9.42 -0.37 -7.83
N HIS A 20 -8.59 -0.45 -8.88
CA HIS A 20 -9.01 -0.72 -10.27
C HIS A 20 -8.73 -2.15 -10.79
N ALA A 21 -8.24 -3.09 -9.98
CA ALA A 21 -7.91 -4.46 -10.44
C ALA A 21 -9.13 -5.38 -10.66
N SER A 22 -10.32 -4.83 -10.85
CA SER A 22 -11.58 -5.56 -10.85
C SER A 22 -11.83 -6.46 -12.07
N LYS A 23 -10.91 -6.56 -13.06
CA LYS A 23 -11.14 -7.44 -14.23
C LYS A 23 -9.99 -8.35 -14.66
N LEU A 24 -8.74 -8.12 -14.25
CA LEU A 24 -7.57 -8.83 -14.83
C LEU A 24 -6.94 -9.93 -13.95
N VAL A 25 -7.16 -9.93 -12.63
CA VAL A 25 -6.41 -10.79 -11.69
C VAL A 25 -7.12 -12.13 -11.38
N ARG A 26 -8.16 -12.49 -12.14
CA ARG A 26 -8.71 -13.87 -12.11
C ARG A 26 -7.77 -14.92 -12.71
N ARG A 27 -6.60 -14.53 -13.24
CA ARG A 27 -5.60 -15.45 -13.78
C ARG A 27 -4.84 -16.14 -12.65
N LYS A 28 -5.27 -17.37 -12.33
CA LYS A 28 -4.51 -18.48 -11.71
C LYS A 28 -3.21 -18.04 -10.99
N VAL A 29 -3.33 -17.46 -9.80
CA VAL A 29 -2.16 -17.31 -8.92
C VAL A 29 -2.02 -18.62 -8.15
N ARG A 30 -0.96 -19.40 -8.43
CA ARG A 30 -0.60 -20.65 -7.72
C ARG A 30 -0.35 -20.46 -6.21
N TRP A 31 -0.38 -19.22 -5.72
CA TRP A 31 -0.07 -18.85 -4.36
C TRP A 31 -0.99 -17.71 -3.91
N ASN A 32 -1.83 -17.96 -2.90
CA ASN A 32 -2.82 -16.99 -2.44
C ASN A 32 -2.18 -15.96 -1.49
N PHE A 33 -1.48 -14.96 -2.07
CA PHE A 33 -0.84 -13.86 -1.31
C PHE A 33 -1.81 -13.20 -0.33
N SER A 34 -3.10 -13.11 -0.66
CA SER A 34 -4.07 -12.42 0.19
C SER A 34 -4.21 -13.02 1.59
N LYS A 35 -3.78 -14.27 1.81
CA LYS A 35 -3.81 -14.92 3.13
C LYS A 35 -2.74 -14.38 4.08
N ILE A 36 -1.65 -13.82 3.56
CA ILE A 36 -0.56 -13.27 4.37
C ILE A 36 -0.27 -11.80 4.08
N ALA A 37 -1.05 -11.19 3.17
CA ALA A 37 -0.85 -9.82 2.72
C ALA A 37 -0.98 -8.78 3.86
N GLY A 38 -1.86 -9.04 4.82
CA GLY A 38 -2.01 -8.20 5.99
C GLY A 38 -3.20 -8.55 6.86
N SER A 39 -3.76 -7.56 7.57
CA SER A 39 -4.75 -7.78 8.63
C SER A 39 -5.86 -6.74 8.58
N ALA A 40 -7.11 -7.20 8.67
CA ALA A 40 -8.29 -6.34 8.76
C ALA A 40 -8.35 -5.54 10.08
N HIS A 41 -7.55 -5.90 11.09
CA HIS A 41 -7.46 -5.17 12.35
C HIS A 41 -6.61 -3.90 12.26
N LEU A 42 -5.84 -3.71 11.20
CA LEU A 42 -5.00 -2.52 11.02
C LEU A 42 -5.84 -1.28 10.69
N ASP A 43 -6.85 -1.40 9.83
CA ASP A 43 -7.66 -0.25 9.44
C ASP A 43 -8.35 0.43 10.64
N PRO A 44 -9.03 -0.30 11.55
CA PRO A 44 -9.58 0.31 12.77
C PRO A 44 -8.56 1.05 13.63
N GLN A 45 -7.32 0.54 13.74
CA GLN A 45 -6.25 1.20 14.49
C GLN A 45 -5.81 2.49 13.81
N ILE A 46 -5.65 2.46 12.48
CA ILE A 46 -5.28 3.62 11.66
C ILE A 46 -6.35 4.73 11.79
N ARG A 47 -7.62 4.35 11.85
CA ARG A 47 -8.73 5.29 12.08
C ARG A 47 -8.74 5.84 13.50
N ALA A 48 -8.55 4.99 14.50
CA ALA A 48 -8.56 5.38 15.90
C ALA A 48 -7.50 6.42 16.23
N VAL A 49 -6.32 6.34 15.60
CA VAL A 49 -5.25 7.35 15.77
C VAL A 49 -5.48 8.61 14.94
N GLY A 50 -6.56 8.69 14.15
CA GLY A 50 -6.87 9.84 13.30
C GLY A 50 -5.87 10.05 12.17
N SER A 51 -5.33 8.96 11.60
CA SER A 51 -4.31 9.06 10.54
C SER A 51 -4.84 9.82 9.32
N SER A 52 -4.04 10.72 8.78
CA SER A 52 -4.29 11.39 7.48
C SER A 52 -3.53 10.69 6.35
N LEU A 53 -2.37 10.11 6.67
CA LEU A 53 -1.47 9.41 5.76
C LEU A 53 -1.01 8.09 6.40
N HIS A 54 -1.24 6.96 5.73
CA HIS A 54 -0.75 5.66 6.13
C HIS A 54 0.21 5.07 5.09
N ILE A 55 1.45 4.80 5.50
CA ILE A 55 2.49 4.21 4.65
C ILE A 55 2.54 2.70 4.92
N TYR A 56 2.46 1.89 3.87
CA TYR A 56 2.46 0.43 4.00
C TYR A 56 3.42 -0.28 3.03
N GLY A 57 3.64 -1.57 3.25
CA GLY A 57 4.68 -2.37 2.59
C GLY A 57 4.18 -3.72 2.05
N HIS A 58 5.05 -4.74 2.13
CA HIS A 58 4.81 -6.17 1.90
C HIS A 58 4.43 -6.64 0.47
N SER A 59 3.61 -5.93 -0.30
CA SER A 59 3.12 -6.41 -1.60
C SER A 59 4.15 -6.41 -2.73
N HIS A 60 5.22 -5.63 -2.61
CA HIS A 60 6.11 -5.27 -3.71
C HIS A 60 5.34 -4.69 -4.93
N ARG A 61 4.17 -4.10 -4.64
CA ARG A 61 3.31 -3.41 -5.61
C ARG A 61 3.00 -2.04 -5.05
N ASN A 62 3.61 -1.03 -5.67
CA ASN A 62 3.40 0.36 -5.28
C ASN A 62 1.97 0.79 -5.65
N VAL A 63 1.15 1.05 -4.63
CA VAL A 63 -0.23 1.50 -4.81
C VAL A 63 -0.47 2.72 -3.92
N THR A 64 -1.03 3.77 -4.53
CA THR A 64 -1.49 4.97 -3.83
C THR A 64 -2.99 5.09 -3.99
N ALA A 65 -3.72 5.28 -2.90
CA ALA A 65 -5.18 5.43 -2.90
C ALA A 65 -5.64 6.22 -1.68
N THR A 66 -6.66 7.06 -1.85
CA THR A 66 -7.38 7.67 -0.71
C THR A 66 -8.64 6.87 -0.46
N ILE A 67 -8.81 6.35 0.75
CA ILE A 67 -9.96 5.50 1.12
C ILE A 67 -10.52 6.03 2.44
N ASP A 68 -11.81 6.36 2.45
CA ASP A 68 -12.53 6.89 3.61
C ASP A 68 -11.79 8.05 4.31
N GLY A 69 -11.11 8.92 3.55
CA GLY A 69 -10.39 10.08 4.09
C GLY A 69 -8.95 9.83 4.58
N VAL A 70 -8.43 8.60 4.54
CA VAL A 70 -7.00 8.31 4.77
C VAL A 70 -6.29 8.15 3.43
N HIS A 71 -5.15 8.83 3.26
CA HIS A 71 -4.26 8.60 2.13
C HIS A 71 -3.35 7.40 2.40
N TYR A 72 -3.46 6.34 1.61
CA TYR A 72 -2.60 5.18 1.68
C TYR A 72 -1.56 5.24 0.57
N THR A 73 -0.29 5.07 0.90
CA THR A 73 0.79 4.99 -0.11
C THR A 73 1.81 3.92 0.24
N SER A 74 2.48 3.40 -0.77
CA SER A 74 3.64 2.54 -0.61
C SER A 74 4.75 2.94 -1.58
N ALA A 75 5.99 2.61 -1.22
CA ALA A 75 7.21 2.86 -1.99
C ALA A 75 8.19 1.67 -1.83
N GLN A 76 7.68 0.44 -1.99
CA GLN A 76 8.49 -0.76 -1.90
C GLN A 76 9.49 -0.82 -3.07
N MET A 77 10.71 -1.25 -2.76
CA MET A 77 11.78 -1.40 -3.74
C MET A 77 11.67 -2.70 -4.56
N GLY A 78 11.05 -3.73 -3.97
CA GLY A 78 11.03 -5.10 -4.51
C GLY A 78 12.43 -5.71 -4.64
N TYR A 79 12.48 -6.94 -5.14
CA TYR A 79 13.73 -7.62 -5.48
C TYR A 79 14.26 -7.17 -6.86
N PRO A 80 15.58 -7.24 -7.11
CA PRO A 80 16.15 -6.91 -8.43
C PRO A 80 15.47 -7.63 -9.59
N ARG A 81 15.17 -8.93 -9.43
CA ARG A 81 14.45 -9.73 -10.44
C ARG A 81 13.03 -9.24 -10.71
N GLU A 82 12.34 -8.72 -9.68
CA GLU A 82 10.98 -8.21 -9.81
C GLU A 82 10.98 -6.87 -10.52
N ARG A 83 11.99 -6.02 -10.24
CA ARG A 83 12.21 -4.78 -11.00
C ARG A 83 12.53 -5.06 -12.46
N ALA A 84 13.46 -5.99 -12.72
CA ALA A 84 13.82 -6.39 -14.08
C ALA A 84 12.64 -6.97 -14.86
N ALA A 85 11.71 -7.64 -14.18
CA ALA A 85 10.49 -8.20 -14.77
C ALA A 85 9.31 -7.21 -14.85
N GLY A 86 9.48 -5.94 -14.48
CA GLY A 86 8.40 -4.94 -14.45
C GLY A 86 7.29 -5.25 -13.44
N GLN A 87 7.61 -6.01 -12.40
CA GLN A 87 6.66 -6.39 -11.35
C GLN A 87 6.64 -5.37 -10.21
N CYS A 88 7.75 -4.69 -9.97
CA CYS A 88 7.86 -3.61 -9.00
C CYS A 88 8.62 -2.46 -9.64
N HIS A 89 8.09 -1.24 -9.53
CA HIS A 89 8.76 -0.03 -10.03
C HIS A 89 9.32 0.73 -8.83
N PHE A 90 10.63 0.86 -8.75
CA PHE A 90 11.29 1.74 -7.79
C PHE A 90 11.74 2.99 -8.54
N ASP A 91 11.01 4.07 -8.34
CA ASP A 91 11.24 5.36 -9.03
C ASP A 91 12.03 6.35 -8.17
N GLY A 92 12.72 5.86 -7.13
CA GLY A 92 13.47 6.65 -6.17
C GLY A 92 12.75 6.88 -4.83
N PHE A 93 13.28 7.80 -4.03
CA PHE A 93 12.64 8.22 -2.77
C PHE A 93 11.40 9.07 -3.08
N LYS A 94 10.27 8.73 -2.46
CA LYS A 94 9.01 9.46 -2.59
C LYS A 94 8.85 10.41 -1.41
N LEU A 95 8.73 11.71 -1.69
CA LEU A 95 8.26 12.68 -0.70
C LEU A 95 6.76 12.44 -0.45
N VAL A 96 6.40 12.17 0.80
CA VAL A 96 5.01 11.86 1.19
C VAL A 96 4.41 12.89 2.13
N TRP A 97 5.23 13.76 2.71
CA TRP A 97 4.80 14.87 3.53
C TRP A 97 5.87 15.95 3.58
N ASP A 98 5.42 17.21 3.55
CA ASP A 98 6.23 18.42 3.67
C ASP A 98 5.39 19.49 4.37
N GLU A 99 5.93 20.09 5.42
CA GLU A 99 5.26 21.14 6.20
C GLU A 99 5.07 22.43 5.40
N SER A 100 5.90 22.68 4.39
CA SER A 100 5.79 23.86 3.51
C SER A 100 4.63 23.78 2.51
N ALA A 101 4.00 22.62 2.37
CA ALA A 101 2.88 22.38 1.47
C ALA A 101 1.50 22.36 2.18
N ALA A 102 1.46 22.58 3.50
CA ALA A 102 0.26 22.53 4.34
C ALA A 102 -0.30 23.91 4.69
#